data_AF-A0A2S5P6A0-F1
#
_entry.id   AF-A0A2S5P6A0-F1
#
_cell.length_a   1.000
_cell.length_b   1.000
_cell.length_c   1.000
_cell.angle_alpha   90.00
_cell.angle_beta   90.00
_cell.angle_gamma   90.00
#
_symmetry.space_group_name_H-M   'P 1'
#
loop_
_entity.id
_entity.type
_entity.pdbx_description
1 polymer ?
#
loop_
_entity_poly.entity_id
_entity_poly.type
_entity_poly.pdbx_seq_one_letter_code
_entity_poly.pdbx_strand_id
1 'polypeptide(L)'
;MKASWITIVAMAFAVGWMAVVGVAAINNWPRIPLDLPRSDPAVRAAHNRAVTIHVLSNGLAASVPLIFIGIGLLLRSRRRD
;
A
#
# COMPACT_ATOMS: atom_id res chain seq x y z
N MET A 1 0.68 19.21 21.95
CA MET A 1 0.51 17.76 22.22
C MET A 1 1.85 17.07 21.98
N LYS A 2 2.50 16.49 23.00
CA LYS A 2 3.75 15.74 22.78
C LYS A 2 3.38 14.36 22.20
N ALA A 3 3.88 14.03 21.01
CA ALA A 3 3.76 12.68 20.47
C ALA A 3 4.44 11.71 21.44
N SER A 4 3.77 10.60 21.76
CA SER A 4 4.41 9.56 22.58
C SER A 4 5.56 8.95 21.79
N TRP A 5 6.65 8.60 22.45
CA TRP A 5 7.76 7.82 21.87
C TRP A 5 7.23 6.60 21.07
N ILE A 6 6.24 5.91 21.62
CA ILE A 6 5.59 4.75 20.97
C ILE A 6 4.96 5.14 19.62
N THR A 7 4.32 6.30 19.55
CA THR A 7 3.71 6.80 18.30
C THR A 7 4.78 7.13 17.26
N ILE A 8 5.92 7.69 17.69
CA ILE A 8 7.05 7.99 16.80
C ILE A 8 7.64 6.69 16.22
N VAL A 9 7.89 5.69 17.07
CA VAL A 9 8.40 4.37 16.63
C VAL A 9 7.41 3.68 15.69
N ALA A 10 6.11 3.71 16.01
CA ALA A 10 5.08 3.13 15.15
C ALA A 10 5.00 3.83 13.79
N MET A 11 5.13 5.16 13.74
CA MET A 11 5.21 5.92 12.48
C MET A 11 6.46 5.56 11.67
N ALA A 12 7.62 5.45 12.32
CA ALA A 12 8.85 5.04 11.64
C ALA A 12 8.73 3.62 11.05
N PHE A 13 8.13 2.69 11.80
CA PHE A 13 7.82 1.35 11.31
C PHE A 13 6.85 1.39 10.12
N ALA A 14 5.79 2.20 10.18
CA ALA A 14 4.85 2.36 9.07
C ALA A 14 5.55 2.86 7.80
N VAL A 15 6.44 3.83 7.91
CA VAL A 15 7.25 4.32 6.78
C VAL A 15 8.15 3.23 6.22
N GLY A 16 8.85 2.49 7.08
CA GLY A 16 9.69 1.36 6.66
C GLY A 16 8.89 0.27 5.94
N TRP A 17 7.71 -0.06 6.45
CA TRP A 17 6.78 -1.00 5.81
C TRP A 17 6.35 -0.52 4.42
N MET A 18 5.95 0.74 4.29
CA MET A 18 5.56 1.32 3.00
C MET A 18 6.72 1.25 1.98
N ALA A 19 7.96 1.45 2.42
CA ALA A 19 9.14 1.31 1.57
C ALA A 19 9.31 -0.13 1.06
N VAL A 20 9.17 -1.13 1.95
CA VAL A 20 9.25 -2.55 1.58
C VAL A 20 8.16 -2.93 0.58
N VAL A 21 6.91 -2.53 0.83
CA VAL A 21 5.80 -2.77 -0.10
C VAL A 21 6.05 -2.07 -1.43
N GLY A 22 6.55 -0.83 -1.42
CA GLY A 22 6.90 -0.08 -2.62
C GLY A 22 7.95 -0.79 -3.48
N VAL A 23 9.03 -1.29 -2.86
CA VAL A 23 10.06 -2.06 -3.56
C VAL A 23 9.47 -3.35 -4.16
N ALA A 24 8.66 -4.09 -3.40
CA ALA A 24 8.00 -5.29 -3.90
C ALA A 24 7.04 -4.98 -5.07
N ALA A 25 6.31 -3.86 -5.00
CA ALA A 25 5.39 -3.43 -6.03
C ALA A 25 6.10 -3.05 -7.34
N ILE A 26 7.28 -2.41 -7.26
CA ILE A 26 8.10 -2.06 -8.42
C ILE A 26 8.66 -3.34 -9.06
N ASN A 27 9.20 -4.26 -8.25
CA ASN A 27 9.80 -5.49 -8.75
C ASN A 27 8.77 -6.40 -9.46
N ASN A 28 7.53 -6.40 -8.98
CA ASN A 28 6.44 -7.23 -9.54
C ASN A 28 5.47 -6.43 -10.43
N TRP A 29 5.91 -5.29 -10.97
CA TRP A 29 5.04 -4.46 -11.80
C TRP A 29 4.49 -5.25 -13.01
N PRO A 30 3.18 -5.21 -13.29
CA PRO A 30 2.60 -5.89 -14.46
C PRO A 30 3.23 -5.39 -15.76
N ARG A 31 3.65 -6.31 -16.63
CA ARG A 31 4.25 -5.98 -17.94
C ARG A 31 3.48 -6.69 -19.04
N ILE A 32 3.43 -6.07 -20.21
CA ILE A 32 2.93 -6.73 -21.43
C ILE A 32 4.10 -7.52 -22.02
N PRO A 33 3.96 -8.85 -22.18
CA PRO A 33 4.93 -9.67 -22.90
C PRO A 33 5.23 -9.13 -24.30
N LEU A 34 6.47 -9.33 -24.78
CA LEU A 34 6.94 -8.81 -26.07
C LEU A 34 6.24 -9.44 -27.28
N ASP A 35 5.69 -10.64 -27.09
CA ASP A 35 4.94 -11.43 -28.06
C ASP A 35 3.48 -11.00 -28.22
N LEU A 36 2.95 -10.15 -27.34
CA LEU A 36 1.56 -9.69 -27.43
C LEU A 36 1.41 -8.34 -28.15
N PRO A 37 0.43 -8.21 -29.06
CA PRO A 37 0.17 -6.96 -29.77
C PRO A 37 -0.34 -5.87 -28.82
N ARG A 38 0.42 -4.77 -28.69
CA ARG A 38 0.06 -3.62 -27.83
C ARG A 38 -1.15 -2.83 -28.32
N SER A 39 -1.44 -2.89 -29.62
CA SER A 39 -2.59 -2.21 -30.24
C SER A 39 -3.91 -2.94 -30.05
N ASP A 40 -3.88 -4.21 -29.64
CA ASP A 40 -5.10 -5.00 -29.41
C ASP A 40 -5.87 -4.47 -28.18
N PRO A 41 -7.14 -4.05 -28.35
CA PRO A 41 -7.98 -3.61 -27.24
C PRO A 41 -8.12 -4.63 -26.12
N ALA A 42 -8.17 -5.94 -26.42
CA ALA A 42 -8.33 -7.00 -25.44
C ALA A 42 -7.08 -7.14 -24.55
N VAL A 43 -5.89 -7.13 -25.15
CA VAL A 43 -4.61 -7.17 -24.44
C VAL A 43 -4.47 -5.95 -23.52
N ARG A 44 -4.82 -4.76 -24.02
CA ARG A 44 -4.81 -3.52 -23.22
C ARG A 44 -5.79 -3.58 -22.05
N ALA A 45 -7.00 -4.10 -22.26
CA ALA A 45 -7.99 -4.23 -21.19
C ALA A 45 -7.51 -5.19 -20.09
N ALA A 46 -6.92 -6.33 -20.47
CA ALA A 46 -6.34 -7.28 -19.54
C ALA A 46 -5.17 -6.66 -18.75
N HIS A 47 -4.28 -5.94 -19.43
CA HIS A 47 -3.17 -5.24 -18.77
C HIS A 47 -3.67 -4.17 -17.79
N ASN A 48 -4.63 -3.34 -18.19
CA ASN A 48 -5.22 -2.33 -17.32
C ASN A 48 -5.86 -2.96 -16.07
N ARG A 49 -6.55 -4.09 -16.22
CA ARG A 49 -7.10 -4.84 -15.08
C ARG A 49 -6.00 -5.32 -14.14
N ALA A 50 -4.91 -5.87 -14.68
CA ALA A 50 -3.77 -6.32 -13.90
C ALA A 50 -3.11 -5.15 -13.14
N VAL A 51 -2.92 -4.00 -13.79
CA VAL A 51 -2.41 -2.77 -13.15
C VAL A 51 -3.34 -2.32 -12.03
N THR A 52 -4.66 -2.27 -12.27
CA THR A 52 -5.64 -1.89 -11.24
C THR A 52 -5.58 -2.82 -10.03
N ILE A 53 -5.57 -4.14 -10.25
CA ILE A 53 -5.47 -5.12 -9.16
C ILE A 53 -4.15 -4.95 -8.41
N HIS A 54 -3.04 -4.75 -9.11
CA HIS A 54 -1.72 -4.56 -8.52
C HIS A 54 -1.65 -3.29 -7.66
N VAL A 55 -2.16 -2.18 -8.15
CA VAL A 55 -2.21 -0.91 -7.40
C VAL A 55 -3.11 -1.06 -6.17
N LEU A 56 -4.28 -1.68 -6.31
CA LEU A 56 -5.20 -1.91 -5.19
C LEU A 56 -4.58 -2.83 -4.14
N SER A 57 -4.01 -3.97 -4.54
CA SER A 57 -3.46 -4.95 -3.60
C SER A 57 -2.27 -4.38 -2.83
N ASN A 58 -1.34 -3.70 -3.51
CA ASN A 58 -0.19 -3.08 -2.87
C ASN A 58 -0.59 -1.84 -2.05
N GLY A 59 -1.59 -1.06 -2.48
CA GLY A 59 -2.12 0.06 -1.71
C GLY A 59 -2.76 -0.41 -0.39
N LEU A 60 -3.56 -1.49 -0.44
CA LEU A 60 -4.12 -2.11 0.76
C LEU A 60 -3.02 -2.65 1.67
N ALA A 61 -2.05 -3.38 1.14
CA ALA A 61 -0.91 -3.88 1.91
C ALA A 61 -0.11 -2.75 2.58
N ALA A 62 0.13 -1.64 1.87
CA ALA A 62 0.83 -0.47 2.39
C ALA A 62 0.07 0.22 3.54
N SER A 63 -1.26 0.16 3.54
CA SER A 63 -2.11 0.79 4.56
C SER A 63 -2.18 0.05 5.90
N VAL A 64 -1.75 -1.22 5.95
CA VAL A 64 -1.89 -2.08 7.14
C VAL A 64 -1.35 -1.41 8.43
N PRO A 65 -0.12 -0.87 8.47
CA PRO A 65 0.40 -0.23 9.69
C PRO A 65 -0.39 1.01 10.07
N LEU A 66 -0.86 1.78 9.08
CA LEU A 66 -1.62 3.01 9.31
C LEU A 66 -2.99 2.71 9.94
N ILE A 67 -3.64 1.61 9.54
CA ILE A 67 -4.90 1.15 10.14
C ILE A 67 -4.70 0.83 11.62
N PHE A 68 -3.66 0.06 11.97
CA PHE A 68 -3.37 -0.28 13.36
C PHE A 68 -3.08 0.96 14.21
N ILE A 69 -2.32 1.90 13.67
CA ILE A 69 -2.01 3.15 14.37
C ILE A 69 -3.26 4.01 14.54
N GLY A 70 -4.09 4.13 13.49
CA GLY A 70 -5.37 4.83 13.54
C GLY A 70 -6.32 4.26 14.60
N ILE A 71 -6.49 2.94 14.63
CA ILE A 71 -7.30 2.24 15.65
C ILE A 71 -6.74 2.50 17.06
N GLY A 72 -5.43 2.36 17.25
CA GLY A 72 -4.79 2.60 18.54
C GLY A 72 -4.98 4.03 19.05
N LEU A 73 -4.92 5.02 18.16
CA LEU A 73 -5.18 6.41 18.49
C LEU A 73 -6.65 6.67 18.82
N LEU A 74 -7.58 6.09 18.06
CA LEU A 74 -9.02 6.20 18.30
C LEU A 74 -9.44 5.57 19.64
N LEU A 75 -8.90 4.39 19.97
CA LEU A 75 -9.16 3.76 21.26
C LEU A 75 -8.59 4.58 22.42
N ARG A 76 -7.44 5.24 22.21
CA ARG A 76 -6.84 6.12 23.22
C ARG A 76 -7.66 7.39 23.44
N SER A 77 -8.25 7.98 22.39
CA SER A 77 -9.08 9.17 22.54
C SER A 77 -10.34 8.85 23.35
N ARG A 78 -11.01 7.72 23.05
CA ARG A 78 -12.23 7.29 23.76
C ARG A 78 -12.05 6.99 25.25
N ARG A 79 -10.82 6.73 25.72
CA ARG A 79 -10.53 6.50 27.15
C ARG A 79 -10.29 7.79 27.94
N ARG A 80 -10.21 8.94 27.25
CA ARG A 80 -9.98 10.25 27.86
C ARG A 80 -11.25 11.07 28.03
N ASP A 81 -12.34 10.61 27.40
CA ASP A 81 -13.71 11.08 27.57
C ASP A 81 -14.38 10.28 28.68
#